data_AF-A0AAW3IXN3-F1
#
_entry.id   AF-A0AAW3IXN3-F1
#
_cell.length_a   1.000
_cell.length_b   1.000
_cell.length_c   1.000
_cell.angle_alpha   90.00
_cell.angle_beta   90.00
_cell.angle_gamma   90.00
#
_symmetry.space_group_name_H-M   'P 1'
#
loop_
_entity.id
_entity.type
_entity.pdbx_description
1 polymer ?
#
loop_
_entity_poly.entity_id
_entity_poly.type
_entity_poly.pdbx_seq_one_letter_code
_entity_poly.pdbx_strand_id
1 'polypeptide(L)'
;MDYEDDIDNSIAEIPQDKIIKTLVELSLNLYRWYLDSEKKEQFCLLLTDCNNEEIIHLCYRADVNYFSYFESLRDVLITKCHARGVSIALNEMPLGKELLPHGEVETSRYVSVFSEERQKLSLKVAQIERIELHPLIQRKRIFTQIVEGLLAMEDIQSVIVTNIYNNSWFYHLKKTATETAVLPCSRAALFSPSSNN
;
A
#
# COMPACT_ATOMS: atom_id res chain seq x y z
N MET A 1 11.21 8.29 21.63
CA MET A 1 10.78 9.66 21.98
C MET A 1 9.59 9.44 22.89
N ASP A 2 9.73 9.77 24.18
CA ASP A 2 8.67 9.49 25.15
C ASP A 2 7.52 10.49 24.91
N TYR A 3 6.38 9.95 24.50
CA TYR A 3 5.18 10.71 24.18
C TYR A 3 4.47 11.29 25.41
N GLU A 4 4.94 10.94 26.60
CA GLU A 4 4.30 11.29 27.88
C GLU A 4 4.22 12.81 28.11
N ASP A 5 5.09 13.60 27.50
CA ASP A 5 5.15 15.05 27.74
C ASP A 5 4.08 15.89 27.00
N ASP A 6 3.38 15.32 26.00
CA ASP A 6 2.45 16.07 25.12
C ASP A 6 1.02 15.50 25.07
N ILE A 7 0.69 14.49 25.88
CA ILE A 7 -0.61 13.78 25.86
C ILE A 7 -1.80 14.72 26.15
N ASP A 8 -1.58 15.80 26.90
CA ASP A 8 -2.65 16.71 27.33
C ASP A 8 -2.91 17.88 26.36
N ASN A 9 -2.10 18.05 25.30
CA ASN A 9 -2.23 19.18 24.38
C ASN A 9 -3.25 18.88 23.26
N SER A 10 -4.12 19.84 22.95
CA SER A 10 -4.98 19.74 21.76
C SER A 10 -4.14 19.71 20.48
N ILE A 11 -4.60 19.03 19.42
CA ILE A 11 -3.92 19.04 18.11
C ILE A 11 -3.71 20.46 17.56
N ALA A 12 -4.54 21.41 17.98
CA ALA A 12 -4.41 22.83 17.61
C ALA A 12 -3.24 23.53 18.31
N GLU A 13 -2.77 23.00 19.44
CA GLU A 13 -1.75 23.59 20.30
C GLU A 13 -0.35 23.03 20.02
N ILE A 14 -0.27 21.82 19.46
CA ILE A 14 1.01 21.23 19.05
C ILE A 14 1.48 21.88 17.73
N PRO A 15 2.76 22.29 17.61
CA PRO A 15 3.29 22.82 16.35
C PRO A 15 3.04 21.85 15.18
N GLN A 16 2.45 22.36 14.10
CA GLN A 16 2.03 21.52 12.96
C GLN A 16 3.16 20.69 12.36
N ASP A 17 4.36 21.26 12.24
CA ASP A 17 5.53 20.56 11.70
C ASP A 17 5.97 19.40 12.61
N LYS A 18 5.80 19.56 13.93
CA LYS A 18 6.05 18.50 14.91
C LYS A 18 5.06 17.37 14.70
N ILE A 19 3.76 17.67 14.60
CA ILE A 19 2.72 16.67 14.31
C ILE A 19 3.02 15.92 13.02
N ILE A 20 3.29 16.63 11.92
CA ILE A 20 3.54 16.02 10.61
C ILE A 20 4.73 15.05 10.67
N LYS A 21 5.87 15.52 11.20
CA LYS A 21 7.09 14.71 11.31
C LYS A 21 6.82 13.45 12.14
N THR A 22 6.20 13.63 13.29
CA THR A 22 5.85 12.56 14.22
C THR A 22 4.94 11.51 13.57
N LEU A 23 3.90 11.95 12.85
CA LEU A 23 2.97 11.06 12.15
C LEU A 23 3.67 10.24 11.06
N VAL A 24 4.55 10.87 10.29
CA VAL A 24 5.35 10.18 9.27
C VAL A 24 6.28 9.16 9.94
N GLU A 25 7.03 9.55 10.96
CA GLU A 25 7.96 8.66 11.68
C GLU A 25 7.26 7.45 12.30
N LEU A 26 6.13 7.65 12.98
CA LEU A 26 5.34 6.55 13.53
C LEU A 26 4.85 5.58 12.45
N SER A 27 4.36 6.12 11.33
CA SER A 27 3.86 5.31 10.20
C SER A 27 4.97 4.41 9.63
N LEU A 28 6.16 4.96 9.42
CA LEU A 28 7.30 4.22 8.89
C LEU A 28 7.85 3.20 9.91
N ASN A 29 7.91 3.56 11.19
CA ASN A 29 8.37 2.65 12.24
C ASN A 29 7.41 1.48 12.44
N LEU A 30 6.10 1.71 12.40
CA LEU A 30 5.11 0.63 12.48
C LEU A 30 5.26 -0.33 11.30
N TYR A 31 5.45 0.21 10.09
CA TYR A 31 5.65 -0.61 8.91
C TYR A 31 6.95 -1.44 8.98
N ARG A 32 8.04 -0.88 9.53
CA ARG A 32 9.28 -1.65 9.77
C ARG A 32 9.08 -2.76 10.80
N TRP A 33 8.46 -2.44 11.93
CA TRP A 33 8.14 -3.42 12.96
C TRP A 33 7.28 -4.56 12.40
N TYR A 34 6.36 -4.25 11.48
CA TYR A 34 5.59 -5.24 10.75
C TYR A 34 6.50 -6.20 9.96
N LEU A 35 7.40 -5.68 9.14
CA LEU A 35 8.36 -6.48 8.38
C LEU A 35 9.19 -7.38 9.30
N ASP A 36 9.68 -6.84 10.42
CA ASP A 36 10.49 -7.58 11.40
C ASP A 36 9.71 -8.67 12.14
N SER A 37 8.40 -8.51 12.28
CA SER A 37 7.56 -9.42 13.05
C SER A 37 7.18 -10.71 12.30
N GLU A 38 7.43 -10.79 11.00
CA GLU A 38 7.00 -11.87 10.09
C GLU A 38 5.49 -12.19 10.14
N LYS A 39 4.69 -11.34 10.79
CA LYS A 39 3.25 -11.56 10.93
C LYS A 39 2.57 -11.28 9.59
N LYS A 40 1.63 -12.14 9.20
CA LYS A 40 0.85 -11.98 7.97
C LYS A 40 -0.43 -11.15 8.16
N GLU A 41 -0.66 -10.64 9.36
CA GLU A 41 -1.89 -9.97 9.75
C GLU A 41 -1.92 -8.48 9.37
N GLN A 42 -3.12 -7.90 9.37
CA GLN A 42 -3.36 -6.48 9.13
C GLN A 42 -2.95 -5.68 10.36
N PHE A 43 -2.19 -4.60 10.18
CA PHE A 43 -1.87 -3.66 11.25
C PHE A 43 -2.45 -2.29 10.94
N CYS A 44 -3.08 -1.71 11.96
CA CYS A 44 -3.65 -0.38 11.88
C CYS A 44 -2.84 0.57 12.78
N LEU A 45 -2.35 1.66 12.20
CA LEU A 45 -2.01 2.85 12.97
C LEU A 45 -3.27 3.69 13.10
N LEU A 46 -3.86 3.69 14.28
CA LEU A 46 -4.87 4.67 14.67
C LEU A 46 -4.24 5.63 15.67
N LEU A 47 -4.20 6.91 15.31
CA LEU A 47 -3.78 7.97 16.22
C LEU A 47 -4.98 8.85 16.48
N THR A 48 -5.27 9.07 17.76
CA THR A 48 -6.33 9.95 18.23
C THR A 48 -5.74 11.14 18.97
N ASP A 49 -6.46 12.26 19.03
CA ASP A 49 -6.12 13.36 19.93
C ASP A 49 -6.53 13.03 21.38
N CYS A 50 -6.25 13.95 22.31
CA CYS A 50 -6.64 13.82 23.71
C CYS A 50 -8.15 13.79 23.96
N ASN A 51 -8.97 14.11 22.95
CA ASN A 51 -10.43 14.01 22.97
C ASN A 51 -10.95 12.71 22.32
N ASN A 52 -10.06 11.79 21.95
CA ASN A 52 -10.34 10.59 21.16
C ASN A 52 -10.82 10.84 19.73
N GLU A 53 -10.60 12.03 19.17
CA GLU A 53 -10.89 12.31 17.75
C GLU A 53 -9.81 11.70 16.86
N GLU A 54 -10.20 10.99 15.80
CA GLU A 54 -9.26 10.32 14.89
C GLU A 54 -8.40 11.33 14.11
N ILE A 55 -7.08 11.29 14.33
CA ILE A 55 -6.09 12.13 13.65
C ILE A 55 -5.63 11.47 12.35
N ILE A 56 -5.21 10.20 12.45
CA ILE A 56 -4.76 9.36 11.33
C ILE A 56 -5.24 7.94 11.52
N HIS A 57 -5.76 7.35 10.45
CA HIS A 57 -6.01 5.91 10.33
C HIS A 57 -5.25 5.38 9.10
N LEU A 58 -4.23 4.54 9.32
CA LEU A 58 -3.49 3.82 8.27
C LEU A 58 -3.57 2.31 8.48
N CYS A 59 -4.04 1.57 7.49
CA CYS A 59 -4.04 0.11 7.51
C CYS A 59 -2.97 -0.45 6.57
N TYR A 60 -2.07 -1.29 7.07
CA TYR A 60 -1.07 -2.02 6.28
C TYR A 60 -1.48 -3.50 6.15
N ARG A 61 -1.45 -4.04 4.93
CA ARG A 61 -1.71 -5.47 4.65
C ARG A 61 -0.70 -6.00 3.62
N ALA A 62 -0.09 -7.16 3.85
CA ALA A 62 0.85 -7.76 2.88
C ALA A 62 0.26 -8.84 1.96
N ASP A 63 -0.99 -9.27 2.16
CA ASP A 63 -1.64 -10.26 1.28
C ASP A 63 -2.34 -9.57 0.10
N VAL A 64 -1.56 -9.01 -0.83
CA VAL A 64 -2.11 -8.10 -1.83
C VAL A 64 -2.92 -8.86 -2.89
N ASN A 65 -4.24 -8.69 -2.86
CA ASN A 65 -5.20 -9.19 -3.88
C ASN A 65 -5.32 -8.29 -5.12
N TYR A 66 -4.53 -7.22 -5.17
CA TYR A 66 -4.68 -6.14 -6.14
C TYR A 66 -3.73 -6.22 -7.34
N PHE A 67 -2.85 -7.22 -7.40
CA PHE A 67 -1.84 -7.33 -8.47
C PHE A 67 -2.44 -7.44 -9.86
N SER A 68 -3.58 -8.13 -10.02
CA SER A 68 -4.24 -8.26 -11.32
C SER A 68 -4.76 -6.95 -11.89
N TYR A 69 -4.93 -5.93 -11.04
CA TYR A 69 -5.44 -4.61 -11.42
C TYR A 69 -4.36 -3.62 -11.85
N PHE A 70 -3.09 -3.92 -11.57
CA PHE A 70 -1.95 -3.10 -11.96
C PHE A 70 -1.12 -3.84 -13.00
N GLU A 71 -1.10 -3.33 -14.24
CA GLU A 71 -0.36 -3.88 -15.37
C GLU A 71 1.11 -4.12 -15.04
N SER A 72 1.76 -3.16 -14.41
CA SER A 72 3.16 -3.26 -14.00
C SER A 72 3.45 -4.45 -13.08
N LEU A 73 2.63 -4.68 -12.06
CA LEU A 73 2.80 -5.80 -11.13
C LEU A 73 2.35 -7.13 -11.74
N ARG A 74 1.27 -7.10 -12.52
CA ARG A 74 0.75 -8.24 -13.26
C ARG A 74 1.81 -8.80 -14.21
N ASP A 75 2.44 -7.95 -15.01
CA ASP A 75 3.41 -8.35 -16.02
C ASP A 75 4.68 -8.92 -15.38
N VAL A 76 5.11 -8.37 -14.23
CA VAL A 76 6.18 -8.95 -13.41
C VAL A 76 5.82 -10.37 -12.98
N LEU A 77 4.61 -10.58 -12.44
CA LEU A 77 4.17 -11.88 -11.97
C LEU A 77 4.05 -12.91 -13.11
N ILE A 78 3.50 -12.50 -14.26
CA ILE A 78 3.44 -13.32 -15.49
C ILE A 78 4.85 -13.74 -15.91
N THR A 79 5.77 -12.78 -16.03
CA THR A 79 7.16 -13.03 -16.45
C THR A 79 7.86 -14.02 -15.52
N LYS A 80 7.69 -13.87 -14.20
CA LYS A 80 8.29 -14.77 -13.20
C LYS A 80 7.71 -16.18 -13.25
N CYS A 81 6.40 -16.32 -13.40
CA CYS A 81 5.76 -17.63 -13.54
C CYS A 81 6.19 -18.34 -14.83
N HIS A 82 6.23 -17.60 -15.95
CA HIS A 82 6.69 -18.13 -17.24
C HIS A 82 8.14 -18.62 -17.16
N ALA A 83 9.03 -17.87 -16.50
CA ALA A 83 10.41 -18.29 -16.26
C ALA A 83 10.53 -19.59 -15.44
N ARG A 84 9.48 -19.97 -14.70
CA ARG A 84 9.40 -21.24 -13.95
C ARG A 84 8.58 -22.33 -14.66
N GLY A 85 8.27 -22.10 -15.93
CA GLY A 85 7.55 -23.04 -16.79
C GLY A 85 6.05 -23.14 -16.45
N VAL A 86 5.46 -22.09 -15.87
CA VAL A 86 4.03 -21.99 -15.62
C VAL A 86 3.47 -20.85 -16.46
N SER A 87 2.72 -21.20 -17.50
CA SER A 87 2.05 -20.25 -18.37
C SER A 87 0.78 -19.73 -17.68
N ILE A 88 0.75 -18.42 -17.43
CA ILE A 88 -0.42 -17.72 -16.86
C ILE A 88 -0.79 -16.53 -17.73
N ALA A 89 -2.09 -16.18 -17.72
CA ALA A 89 -2.64 -15.03 -18.43
C ALA A 89 -3.76 -14.37 -17.61
N LEU A 90 -4.03 -13.11 -17.93
CA LEU A 90 -5.17 -12.38 -17.38
C LEU A 90 -6.44 -12.82 -18.10
N ASN A 91 -7.40 -13.34 -17.35
CA ASN A 91 -8.68 -13.80 -17.88
C ASN A 91 -9.81 -12.92 -17.32
N GLU A 92 -10.75 -12.57 -18.21
CA GLU A 92 -11.97 -11.86 -17.82
C GLU A 92 -12.93 -12.84 -17.13
N MET A 93 -13.35 -12.48 -15.92
CA MET A 93 -14.31 -13.22 -15.10
C MET A 93 -15.52 -12.31 -14.80
N PRO A 94 -16.70 -12.88 -14.44
CA PRO A 94 -17.89 -12.08 -14.14
C PRO A 94 -17.71 -11.02 -13.04
N LEU A 95 -16.74 -11.20 -12.15
CA LEU A 95 -16.47 -10.31 -11.01
C LEU A 95 -15.14 -9.54 -11.12
N GLY A 96 -14.45 -9.61 -12.27
CA GLY A 96 -13.19 -8.90 -12.46
C GLY A 96 -12.19 -9.68 -13.30
N LYS A 97 -10.92 -9.31 -13.18
CA LYS A 97 -9.82 -9.90 -13.94
C LYS A 97 -8.94 -10.72 -13.01
N GLU A 98 -8.67 -11.96 -13.39
CA GLU A 98 -7.90 -12.90 -12.58
C GLU A 98 -6.73 -13.50 -13.38
N LEU A 99 -5.61 -13.73 -12.68
CA LEU A 99 -4.45 -14.41 -13.25
C LEU A 99 -4.62 -15.91 -13.12
N LEU A 100 -4.93 -16.57 -14.24
CA LEU A 100 -5.23 -18.00 -14.31
C LEU A 100 -4.22 -18.72 -15.19
N PRO A 101 -4.04 -20.05 -15.03
CA PRO A 101 -3.22 -20.85 -15.93
C PRO A 101 -3.72 -20.73 -17.38
N HIS A 102 -2.79 -20.68 -18.32
CA HIS A 102 -3.06 -20.57 -19.75
C HIS A 102 -2.43 -21.74 -20.51
N GLY A 103 -3.25 -22.50 -21.24
CA GLY A 103 -2.85 -23.73 -21.90
C GLY A 103 -2.84 -24.95 -20.96
N GLU A 104 -2.12 -26.00 -21.35
CA GLU A 104 -1.99 -27.22 -20.55
C GLU A 104 -0.96 -27.03 -19.43
N VAL A 105 -1.44 -26.66 -18.24
CA VAL A 105 -0.63 -26.54 -17.03
C VAL A 105 -1.24 -27.42 -15.95
N GLU A 106 -0.41 -28.23 -15.30
CA GLU A 106 -0.83 -29.00 -14.12
C GLU A 106 -1.25 -28.06 -12.99
N THR A 107 -2.47 -28.22 -12.48
CA THR A 107 -3.04 -27.33 -11.45
C THR A 107 -2.17 -27.24 -10.19
N SER A 108 -1.60 -28.36 -9.73
CA SER A 108 -0.73 -28.40 -8.55
C SER A 108 0.53 -27.53 -8.74
N ARG A 109 1.14 -27.62 -9.92
CA ARG A 109 2.32 -26.84 -10.32
C ARG A 109 1.99 -25.36 -10.46
N TYR A 110 0.85 -25.03 -11.08
CA TYR A 110 0.36 -23.65 -11.13
C TYR A 110 0.22 -23.06 -9.73
N VAL A 111 -0.52 -23.73 -8.83
CA VAL A 111 -0.77 -23.25 -7.47
C VAL A 111 0.53 -23.04 -6.71
N SER A 112 1.47 -23.98 -6.79
CA SER A 112 2.77 -23.88 -6.12
C SER A 112 3.60 -22.70 -6.62
N VAL A 113 3.84 -22.62 -7.93
CA VAL A 113 4.69 -21.58 -8.52
C VAL A 113 4.06 -20.19 -8.39
N PHE A 114 2.77 -20.08 -8.70
CA PHE A 114 2.07 -18.80 -8.64
C PHE A 114 2.04 -18.24 -7.22
N SER A 115 1.75 -19.09 -6.22
CA SER A 115 1.73 -18.66 -4.82
C SER A 115 3.11 -18.20 -4.35
N GLU A 116 4.17 -18.91 -4.74
CA GLU A 116 5.55 -18.55 -4.38
C GLU A 116 5.99 -17.23 -5.03
N GLU A 117 5.77 -17.04 -6.33
CA GLU A 117 6.14 -15.80 -7.01
C GLU A 117 5.28 -14.62 -6.56
N ARG A 118 4.00 -14.85 -6.29
CA ARG A 118 3.11 -13.84 -5.71
C ARG A 118 3.61 -13.43 -4.33
N GLN A 119 3.96 -14.37 -3.46
CA GLN A 119 4.48 -14.07 -2.12
C GLN A 119 5.79 -13.28 -2.19
N LYS A 120 6.73 -13.69 -3.05
CA LYS A 120 7.99 -12.95 -3.26
C LYS A 120 7.75 -11.49 -3.70
N LEU A 121 6.77 -11.26 -4.57
CA LEU A 121 6.42 -9.92 -5.00
C LEU A 121 5.75 -9.13 -3.88
N SER A 122 4.83 -9.75 -3.14
CA SER A 122 4.15 -9.15 -1.98
C SER A 122 5.12 -8.63 -0.92
N LEU A 123 6.21 -9.34 -0.65
CA LEU A 123 7.23 -8.89 0.32
C LEU A 123 7.95 -7.60 -0.10
N LYS A 124 7.87 -7.22 -1.38
CA LYS A 124 8.51 -6.03 -1.93
C LYS A 124 7.54 -4.88 -2.17
N VAL A 125 6.29 -5.02 -1.76
CA VAL A 125 5.24 -4.04 -1.99
C VAL A 125 4.64 -3.64 -0.66
N ALA A 126 4.69 -2.35 -0.35
CA ALA A 126 3.95 -1.79 0.77
C ALA A 126 2.51 -1.49 0.35
N GLN A 127 1.52 -1.84 1.18
CA GLN A 127 0.12 -1.49 0.93
C GLN A 127 -0.41 -0.56 2.01
N ILE A 128 -1.06 0.52 1.60
CA ILE A 128 -1.85 1.42 2.44
C ILE A 128 -3.32 1.21 2.07
N GLU A 129 -4.10 0.59 2.94
CA GLU A 129 -5.50 0.25 2.64
C GLU A 129 -6.48 1.39 2.82
N ARG A 130 -6.18 2.34 3.70
CA ARG A 130 -7.03 3.50 3.99
C ARG A 130 -6.11 4.58 4.54
N ILE A 131 -6.34 5.81 4.13
CA ILE A 131 -5.73 6.99 4.77
C ILE A 131 -6.81 8.02 4.97
N GLU A 132 -7.06 8.33 6.24
CA GLU A 132 -7.91 9.42 6.64
C GLU A 132 -7.09 10.33 7.54
N LEU A 133 -7.11 11.61 7.19
CA LEU A 133 -6.37 12.65 7.89
C LEU A 133 -7.38 13.65 8.44
N HIS A 134 -7.20 14.04 9.69
CA HIS A 134 -7.97 15.12 10.28
C HIS A 134 -7.89 16.41 9.42
N PRO A 135 -8.99 17.16 9.22
CA PRO A 135 -9.03 18.32 8.32
C PRO A 135 -7.91 19.35 8.54
N LEU A 136 -7.49 19.56 9.79
CA LEU A 136 -6.44 20.53 10.15
C LEU A 136 -5.05 20.18 9.61
N ILE A 137 -4.79 18.89 9.32
CA ILE A 137 -3.50 18.40 8.83
C ILE A 137 -3.58 17.93 7.37
N GLN A 138 -4.76 18.02 6.74
CA GLN A 138 -4.89 17.77 5.30
C GLN A 138 -4.07 18.78 4.48
N ARG A 139 -3.66 18.38 3.27
CA ARG A 139 -2.85 19.19 2.34
C ARG A 139 -1.47 19.61 2.86
N LYS A 140 -0.96 18.93 3.90
CA LYS A 140 0.39 19.16 4.47
C LYS A 140 1.43 18.15 4.00
N ARG A 141 1.21 17.52 2.83
CA ARG A 141 2.09 16.50 2.24
C ARG A 141 2.38 15.27 3.13
N ILE A 142 1.63 15.04 4.22
CA ILE A 142 1.82 13.85 5.10
C ILE A 142 1.77 12.55 4.28
N PHE A 143 0.71 12.37 3.48
CA PHE A 143 0.58 11.20 2.59
C PHE A 143 1.79 11.03 1.67
N THR A 144 2.22 12.12 1.02
CA THR A 144 3.38 12.11 0.12
C THR A 144 4.64 11.69 0.85
N GLN A 145 4.89 12.23 2.05
CA GLN A 145 6.07 11.89 2.86
C GLN A 145 6.03 10.44 3.36
N ILE A 146 4.85 9.89 3.67
CA ILE A 146 4.70 8.47 4.01
C ILE A 146 5.04 7.60 2.80
N VAL A 147 4.49 7.90 1.62
CA VAL A 147 4.77 7.14 0.39
C VAL A 147 6.27 7.22 0.04
N GLU A 148 6.86 8.41 0.06
CA GLU A 148 8.29 8.62 -0.18
C GLU A 148 9.15 7.86 0.84
N GLY A 149 8.78 7.90 2.12
CA GLY A 149 9.49 7.19 3.19
C GLY A 149 9.40 5.66 3.08
N LEU A 150 8.26 5.12 2.65
CA LEU A 150 8.10 3.69 2.38
C LEU A 150 8.92 3.27 1.15
N LEU A 151 8.90 4.05 0.08
CA LEU A 151 9.70 3.81 -1.13
C LEU A 151 11.21 3.94 -0.89
N ALA A 152 11.62 4.66 0.15
CA ALA A 152 13.03 4.79 0.54
C ALA A 152 13.55 3.60 1.36
N MET A 153 12.69 2.64 1.75
CA MET A 153 13.13 1.41 2.40
C MET A 153 13.73 0.45 1.37
N GLU A 154 14.92 -0.11 1.65
CA GLU A 154 15.71 -0.89 0.67
C GLU A 154 14.94 -2.06 0.02
N ASP A 155 14.04 -2.70 0.78
CA ASP A 155 13.30 -3.86 0.32
C ASP A 155 11.99 -3.53 -0.42
N ILE A 156 11.58 -2.26 -0.45
CA ILE A 156 10.28 -1.84 -1.01
C ILE A 156 10.45 -1.29 -2.43
N GLN A 157 9.87 -2.02 -3.38
CA GLN A 157 9.88 -1.65 -4.80
C GLN A 157 8.68 -0.78 -5.20
N SER A 158 7.57 -0.86 -4.47
CA SER A 158 6.37 -0.08 -4.78
C SER A 158 5.47 0.09 -3.55
N VAL A 159 4.64 1.13 -3.58
CA VAL A 159 3.57 1.37 -2.62
C VAL A 159 2.23 1.34 -3.34
N ILE A 160 1.32 0.48 -2.90
CA ILE A 160 -0.08 0.46 -3.36
C ILE A 160 -0.94 1.17 -2.32
N VAL A 161 -1.80 2.06 -2.77
CA VAL A 161 -2.83 2.70 -1.95
C VAL A 161 -4.17 2.19 -2.43
N THR A 162 -4.98 1.59 -1.56
CA THR A 162 -6.30 1.04 -1.89
C THR A 162 -7.42 1.75 -1.13
N ASN A 163 -8.67 1.31 -1.34
CA ASN A 163 -9.89 1.89 -0.79
C ASN A 163 -10.01 3.41 -0.92
N ILE A 164 -9.61 3.94 -2.07
CA ILE A 164 -9.73 5.36 -2.37
C ILE A 164 -11.19 5.65 -2.79
N TYR A 165 -12.00 6.12 -1.84
CA TYR A 165 -13.40 6.47 -2.08
C TYR A 165 -13.59 7.91 -2.59
N ASN A 166 -12.69 8.82 -2.22
CA ASN A 166 -12.77 10.22 -2.63
C ASN A 166 -12.34 10.40 -4.10
N ASN A 167 -13.31 10.69 -4.98
CA ASN A 167 -13.07 10.89 -6.41
C ASN A 167 -12.08 12.02 -6.70
N SER A 168 -12.22 13.17 -6.01
CA SER A 168 -11.35 14.32 -6.23
C SER A 168 -9.90 13.99 -5.89
N TRP A 169 -9.69 13.29 -4.78
CA TRP A 169 -8.36 12.82 -4.39
C TRP A 169 -7.81 11.80 -5.39
N PHE A 170 -8.60 10.82 -5.84
CA PHE A 170 -8.18 9.87 -6.87
C PHE A 170 -7.73 10.56 -8.18
N TYR A 171 -8.49 11.54 -8.67
CA TYR A 171 -8.09 12.33 -9.85
C TYR A 171 -6.81 13.13 -9.63
N HIS A 172 -6.56 13.58 -8.40
CA HIS A 172 -5.30 14.22 -8.05
C HIS A 172 -4.13 13.22 -8.10
N LEU A 173 -4.32 12.02 -7.52
CA LEU A 173 -3.28 10.98 -7.49
C LEU A 173 -2.86 10.51 -8.88
N LYS A 174 -3.74 10.53 -9.89
CA LYS A 174 -3.39 10.22 -11.29
C LYS A 174 -2.24 11.05 -11.85
N LYS A 175 -1.94 12.21 -11.26
CA LYS A 175 -0.86 13.10 -11.71
C LYS A 175 0.52 12.64 -11.25
N THR A 176 0.59 11.85 -10.19
CA THR A 176 1.85 11.47 -9.52
C THR A 176 2.01 9.97 -9.32
N ALA A 177 0.91 9.21 -9.36
CA ALA A 177 0.93 7.76 -9.31
C ALA A 177 1.53 7.20 -10.61
N THR A 178 2.27 6.11 -10.49
CA THR A 178 2.79 5.33 -11.63
C THR A 178 1.63 4.72 -12.41
N GLU A 179 0.64 4.18 -11.69
CA GLU A 179 -0.54 3.56 -12.28
C GLU A 179 -1.75 3.77 -11.35
N THR A 180 -2.96 3.84 -11.91
CA THR A 180 -4.20 3.89 -11.12
C THR A 180 -5.20 2.88 -11.62
N ALA A 181 -5.93 2.24 -10.71
CA ALA A 181 -6.93 1.23 -11.03
C ALA A 181 -8.30 1.56 -10.43
N VAL A 182 -9.35 1.16 -11.14
CA VAL A 182 -10.73 1.17 -10.64
C VAL A 182 -11.09 -0.26 -10.26
N LEU A 183 -11.44 -0.47 -8.99
CA LEU A 183 -11.82 -1.75 -8.40
C LEU A 183 -13.36 -1.84 -8.35
N PRO A 184 -13.96 -3.03 -8.18
CA PRO A 184 -15.41 -3.19 -8.17
C PRO A 184 -16.14 -2.27 -7.17
N CYS A 185 -15.54 -2.01 -6.00
CA CYS A 185 -16.15 -1.18 -4.96
C CYS A 185 -15.28 0.00 -4.50
N SER A 186 -14.09 0.19 -5.09
CA SER A 186 -13.15 1.23 -4.66
C SER A 186 -12.15 1.59 -5.76
N ARG A 187 -11.10 2.31 -5.42
CA ARG A 187 -10.03 2.69 -6.36
C ARG A 187 -8.68 2.49 -5.69
N ALA A 188 -7.66 2.33 -6.51
CA ALA A 188 -6.30 2.14 -6.05
C ALA A 188 -5.29 2.93 -6.89
N ALA A 189 -4.16 3.26 -6.29
CA ALA A 189 -3.03 3.94 -6.93
C ALA A 189 -1.73 3.20 -6.57
N LEU A 190 -0.87 3.01 -7.56
CA LEU A 190 0.46 2.45 -7.41
C LEU A 190 1.49 3.56 -7.52
N PHE A 191 2.46 3.56 -6.63
CA PHE A 191 3.61 4.44 -6.65
C PHE A 191 4.86 3.58 -6.69
N SER A 192 5.75 3.87 -7.61
CA SER A 192 7.08 3.26 -7.70
C SER A 192 8.14 4.36 -7.57
N PRO A 193 9.38 4.03 -7.18
CA PRO A 193 10.47 5.00 -7.19
C PRO A 193 10.54 5.64 -8.58
N SER A 194 10.67 6.95 -8.63
CA SER A 194 10.88 7.63 -9.90
C SER A 194 12.17 7.08 -10.51
N SER A 195 12.09 6.45 -11.67
CA SER A 195 13.27 6.28 -12.51
C SER A 195 13.80 7.70 -12.74
N ASN A 196 14.93 8.05 -12.14
CA ASN A 196 15.65 9.25 -12.55
C ASN A 196 15.97 9.06 -14.04
N ASN A 197 15.16 9.67 -14.91
CA ASN A 197 15.53 9.90 -16.30
C ASN A 197 16.59 10.99 -16.35
#